data_AF-A0A3Q3VMU8-F1
#
_entry.id   AF-A0A3Q3VMU8-F1
#
_cell.length_a   1.000
_cell.length_b   1.000
_cell.length_c   1.000
_cell.angle_alpha   90.00
_cell.angle_beta   90.00
_cell.angle_gamma   90.00
#
_symmetry.space_group_name_H-M   'P 1'
#
loop_
_entity.id
_entity.type
_entity.pdbx_description
1 polymer ?
#
loop_
_entity_poly.entity_id
_entity_poly.type
_entity_poly.pdbx_seq_one_letter_code
_entity_poly.pdbx_strand_id
1 'polypeptide(L)'
;KNVSTKGRNEKNKTPVCVRNPHLDALKDDVLYHFGLGTGTHNLPAMFGDVKFVCVGGSPQRMKSFIEYIAAELKMEDPTSEYPNICEGTDRYDMYKVGPVLSVSHGMGVPSIAIMLHELIKLLHYARE
;
A
#
# COMPACT_ATOMS: atom_id res chain seq x y z
N LYS A 1 -19.10 -35.23 7.89
CA LYS A 1 -19.77 -34.30 6.96
C LYS A 1 -18.68 -33.58 6.19
N ASN A 2 -18.41 -34.00 4.95
CA ASN A 2 -17.38 -33.40 4.10
C ASN A 2 -17.91 -32.07 3.58
N VAL A 3 -17.42 -30.95 4.14
CA VAL A 3 -17.60 -29.64 3.52
C VAL A 3 -16.56 -29.53 2.42
N SER A 4 -17.01 -29.71 1.19
CA SER A 4 -16.25 -29.36 -0.01
C SER A 4 -15.94 -27.87 0.06
N THR A 5 -14.67 -27.53 0.31
CA THR A 5 -14.13 -26.18 0.14
C THR A 5 -14.07 -25.90 -1.35
N LYS A 6 -15.18 -25.38 -1.89
CA LYS A 6 -15.22 -24.83 -3.25
C LYS A 6 -14.19 -23.69 -3.31
N GLY A 7 -13.06 -23.95 -3.97
CA GLY A 7 -12.01 -22.97 -4.19
C GLY A 7 -12.61 -21.70 -4.81
N ARG A 8 -12.40 -20.56 -4.14
CA ARG A 8 -12.82 -19.26 -4.65
C ARG A 8 -11.97 -18.98 -5.89
N ASN A 9 -12.61 -18.99 -7.05
CA ASN A 9 -12.00 -18.73 -8.36
C ASN A 9 -11.23 -17.40 -8.29
N GLU A 10 -9.90 -17.41 -8.48
CA GLU A 10 -9.02 -16.23 -8.39
C GLU A 10 -9.28 -15.15 -9.46
N LYS A 11 -10.24 -15.40 -10.36
CA LYS A 11 -10.49 -14.65 -11.60
C LYS A 11 -11.35 -13.38 -11.47
N ASN A 12 -11.81 -13.01 -10.26
CA ASN A 12 -12.66 -11.82 -10.03
C ASN A 12 -11.96 -10.76 -9.17
N LYS A 13 -10.72 -10.39 -9.48
CA LYS A 13 -10.09 -9.21 -8.87
C LYS A 13 -10.45 -7.98 -9.70
N THR A 14 -11.27 -7.08 -9.15
CA THR A 14 -11.50 -5.77 -9.80
C THR A 14 -10.19 -4.98 -9.77
N PRO A 15 -9.68 -4.52 -10.92
CA PRO A 15 -8.45 -3.74 -10.96
C PRO A 15 -8.68 -2.38 -10.29
N VAL A 16 -7.60 -1.81 -9.74
CA VAL A 16 -7.62 -0.43 -9.26
C VAL A 16 -7.62 0.47 -10.49
N CYS A 17 -8.70 1.22 -10.67
CA CYS A 17 -8.89 2.08 -11.84
C CYS A 17 -8.44 3.51 -11.53
N VAL A 18 -7.57 4.05 -12.38
CA VAL A 18 -7.22 5.48 -12.38
C VAL A 18 -7.91 6.16 -13.55
N ARG A 19 -8.52 7.33 -13.30
CA ARG A 19 -9.18 8.13 -14.33
C ARG A 19 -8.27 9.26 -14.78
N ASN A 20 -7.14 8.91 -15.39
CA ASN A 20 -6.21 9.89 -15.97
C ASN A 20 -5.58 9.30 -17.24
N PRO A 21 -6.00 9.72 -18.44
CA PRO A 21 -5.51 9.16 -19.70
C PRO A 21 -4.04 9.49 -19.97
N HIS A 22 -3.45 10.42 -19.22
CA HIS A 22 -2.04 10.81 -19.39
C HIS A 22 -1.06 9.88 -18.69
N LEU A 23 -1.51 9.02 -17.75
CA LEU A 23 -0.61 8.13 -17.01
C LEU A 23 0.03 7.07 -17.91
N ASP A 24 -0.74 6.51 -18.85
CA ASP A 24 -0.24 5.49 -19.78
C ASP A 24 0.83 6.01 -20.75
N ALA A 25 0.87 7.34 -20.95
CA ALA A 25 1.86 8.00 -21.80
C ALA A 25 3.15 8.36 -21.03
N LEU A 26 3.16 8.27 -19.70
CA LEU A 26 4.35 8.54 -18.91
C LEU A 26 5.33 7.38 -19.04
N LYS A 27 6.58 7.71 -19.38
CA LYS A 27 7.68 6.75 -19.35
C LYS A 27 7.95 6.29 -17.92
N ASP A 28 8.00 7.25 -17.00
CA ASP A 28 8.22 7.05 -15.58
C ASP A 28 7.27 7.96 -14.80
N ASP A 29 6.61 7.42 -13.77
CA ASP A 29 5.79 8.20 -12.83
C ASP A 29 6.45 8.22 -11.45
N VAL A 30 6.61 9.43 -10.90
CA VAL A 30 7.23 9.68 -9.61
C VAL A 30 6.13 9.98 -8.59
N LEU A 31 6.05 9.13 -7.57
CA LEU A 31 5.18 9.32 -6.40
C LEU A 31 5.96 10.13 -5.37
N TYR A 32 6.05 11.43 -5.63
CA TYR A 32 6.97 12.35 -4.97
C TYR A 32 6.82 12.35 -3.44
N HIS A 33 5.60 12.33 -2.93
CA HIS A 33 5.36 12.41 -1.48
C HIS A 33 5.67 11.10 -0.77
N PHE A 34 5.70 9.96 -1.49
CA PHE A 34 6.16 8.67 -0.97
C PHE A 34 7.64 8.38 -1.23
N GLY A 35 8.32 9.16 -2.08
CA GLY A 35 9.69 8.85 -2.50
C GLY A 35 9.80 7.59 -3.37
N LEU A 36 8.69 7.17 -4.00
CA LEU A 36 8.61 5.98 -4.85
C LEU A 36 8.46 6.37 -6.32
N GLY A 37 8.67 5.43 -7.23
CA GLY A 37 8.44 5.67 -8.65
C GLY A 37 8.56 4.41 -9.49
N THR A 38 7.89 4.39 -10.64
CA THR A 38 7.86 3.23 -11.54
C THR A 38 9.24 2.90 -12.13
N GLY A 39 10.07 3.92 -12.37
CA GLY A 39 11.44 3.74 -12.87
C GLY A 39 12.48 3.42 -11.78
N THR A 40 12.14 3.60 -10.51
CA THR A 40 13.07 3.42 -9.37
C THR A 40 12.74 2.20 -8.51
N HIS A 41 11.52 1.68 -8.57
CA HIS A 41 11.03 0.61 -7.72
C HIS A 41 10.20 -0.42 -8.50
N ASN A 42 10.34 -1.69 -8.14
CA ASN A 42 9.48 -2.75 -8.68
C ASN A 42 8.14 -2.78 -7.89
N LEU A 43 7.22 -1.89 -8.24
CA LEU A 43 5.94 -1.74 -7.56
C LEU A 43 5.07 -3.02 -7.59
N PRO A 44 5.00 -3.80 -8.69
CA PRO A 44 4.34 -5.10 -8.68
C PRO A 44 4.87 -6.07 -7.63
N ALA A 45 6.20 -6.20 -7.53
CA ALA A 45 6.82 -7.08 -6.55
C ALA A 45 6.61 -6.59 -5.11
N MET A 46 6.62 -5.27 -4.88
CA MET A 46 6.48 -4.68 -3.55
C MET A 46 5.04 -4.69 -3.03
N PHE A 47 4.05 -4.49 -3.91
CA PHE A 47 2.67 -4.18 -3.49
C PHE A 47 1.58 -5.02 -4.18
N GLY A 48 1.89 -5.91 -5.13
CA GLY A 48 0.88 -6.67 -5.87
C GLY A 48 0.05 -7.65 -5.02
N ASP A 49 0.60 -8.05 -3.88
CA ASP A 49 -0.09 -8.88 -2.90
C ASP A 49 -1.05 -8.08 -2.01
N VAL A 50 -0.97 -6.75 -1.95
CA VAL A 50 -1.83 -5.90 -1.10
C VAL A 50 -3.32 -6.13 -1.40
N LYS A 51 -4.09 -6.33 -0.32
CA LYS A 51 -5.56 -6.51 -0.33
C LYS A 51 -6.27 -5.51 0.58
N PHE A 52 -5.61 -5.05 1.63
CA PHE A 52 -6.17 -4.11 2.59
C PHE A 52 -5.24 -2.92 2.74
N VAL A 53 -5.82 -1.73 2.73
CA VAL A 53 -5.09 -0.50 3.05
C VAL A 53 -5.81 0.20 4.18
N CYS A 54 -5.09 0.42 5.29
CA CYS A 54 -5.56 1.23 6.40
C CYS A 54 -4.83 2.58 6.34
N VAL A 55 -5.57 3.66 6.49
CA VAL A 55 -5.01 5.01 6.48
C VAL A 55 -5.44 5.80 7.70
N GLY A 56 -4.56 6.66 8.21
CA GLY A 56 -4.86 7.48 9.38
C GLY A 56 -3.90 8.65 9.55
N GLY A 57 -4.30 9.67 10.31
CA GLY A 57 -3.51 10.91 10.35
C GLY A 57 -2.09 10.80 10.95
N SER A 58 -1.93 10.17 12.11
CA SER A 58 -0.65 10.13 12.82
C SER A 58 0.26 8.99 12.33
N PRO A 59 1.52 9.26 11.99
CA PRO A 59 2.49 8.23 11.62
C PRO A 59 2.69 7.17 12.71
N GLN A 60 2.89 7.61 13.96
CA GLN A 60 3.02 6.70 15.10
C GLN A 60 1.83 5.76 15.24
N ARG A 61 0.60 6.25 15.04
CA ARG A 61 -0.61 5.42 15.10
C ARG A 61 -0.63 4.38 13.97
N MET A 62 -0.18 4.74 12.78
CA MET A 62 -0.13 3.82 11.64
C MET A 62 0.98 2.77 11.80
N LYS A 63 2.08 3.10 12.48
CA LYS A 63 3.09 2.13 12.91
C LYS A 63 2.53 1.15 13.95
N SER A 64 1.94 1.66 15.02
CA SER A 64 1.32 0.80 16.04
C SER A 64 0.20 -0.09 15.46
N PHE A 65 -0.52 0.40 14.45
CA PHE A 65 -1.49 -0.41 13.72
C PHE A 65 -0.84 -1.58 12.98
N ILE A 66 0.26 -1.37 12.25
CA ILE A 66 0.90 -2.46 11.50
C ILE A 66 1.50 -3.52 12.44
N GLU A 67 2.11 -3.08 13.54
CA GLU A 67 2.64 -3.95 14.60
C GLU A 67 1.52 -4.81 15.19
N TYR A 68 0.40 -4.18 15.57
CA TYR A 68 -0.78 -4.87 16.07
C TYR A 68 -1.34 -5.90 15.07
N ILE A 69 -1.48 -5.52 13.80
CA ILE A 69 -2.00 -6.42 12.76
C ILE A 69 -1.07 -7.59 12.51
N ALA A 70 0.24 -7.39 12.56
CA ALA A 70 1.19 -8.48 12.41
C ALA A 70 1.00 -9.53 13.52
N ALA A 71 0.81 -9.08 14.78
CA ALA A 71 0.52 -9.96 15.92
C ALA A 71 -0.74 -10.79 15.70
N GLU A 72 -1.83 -10.12 15.34
CA GLU A 72 -3.15 -10.72 15.15
C GLU A 72 -3.16 -11.73 13.99
N LEU A 73 -2.45 -11.43 12.91
CA LEU A 73 -2.34 -12.32 11.76
C LEU A 73 -1.30 -13.44 11.96
N LYS A 74 -0.58 -13.46 13.09
CA LYS A 74 0.53 -14.38 13.38
C LYS A 74 1.60 -14.34 12.28
N MET A 75 1.85 -13.14 11.77
CA MET A 75 2.86 -12.85 10.75
C MET A 75 4.08 -12.14 11.35
N GLU A 76 4.14 -12.01 12.68
CA GLU A 76 5.31 -11.54 13.40
C GLU A 76 6.44 -12.56 13.31
N ASP A 77 7.58 -12.13 12.78
CA ASP A 77 8.87 -12.68 13.18
C ASP A 77 9.33 -11.88 14.42
N PRO A 78 9.82 -12.50 15.50
CA PRO A 78 10.41 -11.80 16.65
C PRO A 78 11.53 -10.82 16.29
N THR A 79 12.10 -10.94 15.10
CA THR A 79 13.14 -10.07 14.55
C THR A 79 12.63 -9.12 13.46
N SER A 80 11.34 -9.17 13.11
CA SER A 80 10.75 -8.30 12.09
C SER A 80 10.69 -6.86 12.60
N GLU A 81 11.54 -6.02 12.02
CA GLU A 81 11.29 -4.59 12.01
C GLU A 81 10.26 -4.28 10.91
N TYR A 82 9.38 -3.30 11.17
CA TYR A 82 8.49 -2.73 10.16
C TYR A 82 9.10 -1.40 9.67
N PRO A 83 10.02 -1.44 8.69
CA PRO A 83 10.68 -0.22 8.22
C PRO A 83 9.66 0.70 7.56
N ASN A 84 9.89 2.01 7.69
CA ASN A 84 9.14 2.99 6.92
C ASN A 84 9.57 2.89 5.46
N ILE A 85 8.66 2.45 4.60
CA ILE A 85 8.92 2.32 3.14
C ILE A 85 9.18 3.70 2.50
N CYS A 86 8.71 4.77 3.15
CA CYS A 86 8.90 6.15 2.71
C CYS A 86 10.08 6.86 3.42
N GLU A 87 11.09 6.13 3.91
CA GLU A 87 12.22 6.70 4.68
C GLU A 87 13.00 7.85 4.01
N GLY A 88 12.86 8.05 2.69
CA GLY A 88 13.46 9.16 1.94
C GLY A 88 12.68 10.49 1.97
N THR A 89 11.54 10.54 2.66
CA THR A 89 10.64 11.70 2.74
C THR A 89 10.07 11.85 4.15
N ASP A 90 9.68 13.07 4.51
CA ASP A 90 9.08 13.41 5.80
C ASP A 90 7.56 13.63 5.72
N ARG A 91 6.95 13.32 4.57
CA ARG A 91 5.54 13.64 4.27
C ARG A 91 4.56 12.62 4.80
N TYR A 92 4.81 11.34 4.51
CA TYR A 92 3.96 10.23 4.91
C TYR A 92 4.82 9.03 5.27
N ASP A 93 4.44 8.33 6.33
CA ASP A 93 5.00 7.03 6.68
C ASP A 93 4.13 5.90 6.12
N MET A 94 4.78 4.85 5.62
CA MET A 94 4.15 3.69 5.02
C MET A 94 4.79 2.41 5.56
N TYR A 95 3.94 1.48 5.99
CA TYR A 95 4.37 0.18 6.51
C TYR A 95 3.54 -0.94 5.88
N LYS A 96 4.13 -2.14 5.78
CA LYS A 96 3.47 -3.30 5.16
C LYS A 96 3.75 -4.57 5.95
N VAL A 97 2.72 -5.39 6.14
CA VAL A 97 2.85 -6.79 6.60
C VAL A 97 1.91 -7.66 5.80
N GLY A 98 2.45 -8.66 5.10
CA GLY A 98 1.69 -9.51 4.18
C GLY A 98 0.79 -8.68 3.24
N PRO A 99 -0.53 -8.96 3.18
CA PRO A 99 -1.46 -8.26 2.29
C PRO A 99 -2.00 -6.94 2.86
N VAL A 100 -1.51 -6.46 4.00
CA VAL A 100 -1.98 -5.23 4.66
C VAL A 100 -0.94 -4.12 4.50
N LEU A 101 -1.41 -2.96 4.00
CA LEU A 101 -0.64 -1.72 3.89
C LEU A 101 -1.20 -0.69 4.88
N SER A 102 -0.33 -0.01 5.61
CA SER A 102 -0.66 1.02 6.58
C SER A 102 0.01 2.33 6.16
N VAL A 103 -0.77 3.40 5.96
CA VAL A 103 -0.25 4.68 5.44
C VAL A 103 -0.73 5.85 6.28
N SER A 104 0.19 6.72 6.71
CA SER A 104 -0.18 7.96 7.38
C SER A 104 -0.55 9.07 6.39
N HIS A 105 -1.41 10.00 6.79
CA HIS A 105 -1.90 11.05 5.89
C HIS A 105 -1.98 12.46 6.51
N GLY A 106 -1.45 12.68 7.70
CA GLY A 106 -1.51 14.00 8.37
C GLY A 106 -2.94 14.48 8.65
N MET A 107 -3.16 15.79 8.61
CA MET A 107 -4.44 16.43 8.95
C MET A 107 -5.03 17.20 7.77
N GLY A 108 -6.36 17.15 7.68
CA GLY A 108 -7.13 17.94 6.71
C GLY A 108 -7.24 17.32 5.31
N VAL A 109 -8.24 17.79 4.58
CA VAL A 109 -8.56 17.35 3.21
C VAL A 109 -7.37 17.49 2.25
N PRO A 110 -6.58 18.58 2.26
CA PRO A 110 -5.45 18.71 1.33
C PRO A 110 -4.42 17.59 1.48
N SER A 111 -4.10 17.23 2.73
CA SER A 111 -3.08 16.23 3.01
C SER A 111 -3.55 14.83 2.61
N ILE A 112 -4.77 14.42 2.98
CA ILE A 112 -5.27 13.10 2.59
C ILE A 112 -5.48 12.97 1.07
N ALA A 113 -5.84 14.06 0.38
CA ALA A 113 -6.01 14.04 -1.07
C ALA A 113 -4.71 13.72 -1.81
N ILE A 114 -3.59 14.35 -1.43
CA ILE A 114 -2.27 14.08 -2.02
C ILE A 114 -1.90 12.60 -1.81
N MET A 115 -1.99 12.12 -0.56
CA MET A 115 -1.71 10.73 -0.21
C MET A 115 -2.56 9.76 -1.04
N LEU A 116 -3.87 10.00 -1.14
CA LEU A 116 -4.78 9.14 -1.91
C LEU A 116 -4.46 9.13 -3.41
N HIS A 117 -4.11 10.28 -4.00
CA HIS A 117 -3.73 10.34 -5.41
C HIS A 117 -2.51 9.47 -5.71
N GLU A 118 -1.46 9.56 -4.91
CA GLU A 118 -0.25 8.74 -5.11
C GLU A 118 -0.49 7.27 -4.75
N LEU A 119 -1.26 7.00 -3.70
CA LEU A 119 -1.59 5.63 -3.26
C LEU A 119 -2.42 4.88 -4.31
N ILE A 120 -3.41 5.52 -4.91
CA ILE A 120 -4.24 4.88 -5.94
C ILE A 120 -3.40 4.58 -7.18
N LYS A 121 -2.48 5.48 -7.58
CA LYS A 121 -1.51 5.20 -8.66
C LYS A 121 -0.58 4.05 -8.30
N LEU A 122 -0.01 4.03 -7.09
CA LEU A 122 0.82 2.94 -6.58
C LEU A 122 0.13 1.59 -6.71
N LEU A 123 -1.12 1.49 -6.23
CA LEU A 123 -1.89 0.24 -6.28
C LEU A 123 -2.32 -0.15 -7.69
N HIS A 124 -2.43 0.83 -8.59
CA HIS A 124 -2.66 0.60 -10.02
C HIS A 124 -1.41 -0.02 -10.67
N TYR A 125 -0.23 0.58 -10.45
CA TYR A 125 1.04 0.05 -10.96
C TYR A 125 1.46 -1.27 -10.30
N ALA A 126 0.98 -1.57 -9.10
CA ALA A 126 1.28 -2.82 -8.40
C ALA A 126 0.61 -4.06 -9.00
N ARG A 127 -0.34 -3.89 -9.93
CA ARG A 127 -1.13 -4.97 -10.52
C ARG A 127 -0.95 -4.96 -12.04
N GLU A 128 0.25 -5.35 -12.48
CA GLU A 128 0.43 -5.82 -13.86
C GLU A 128 -0.22 -7.20 -14.05
#